data_AF-A0AA40KPH5-F1
#
_entry.id   AF-A0AA40KPH5-F1
#
_cell.length_a   1.000
_cell.length_b   1.000
_cell.length_c   1.000
_cell.angle_alpha   90.00
_cell.angle_beta   90.00
_cell.angle_gamma   90.00
#
_symmetry.space_group_name_H-M   'P 1'
#
loop_
_entity.id
_entity.type
_entity.pdbx_description
1 polymer ?
#
loop_
_entity_poly.entity_id
_entity_poly.type
_entity_poly.pdbx_seq_one_letter_code
_entity_poly.pdbx_strand_id
1 'polypeptide(L)'
;MILKRVVSPTIIDKVKQLESLSKTTLFANSCRLPQFGRTSSSLATVRQCLDSGTISNRTNCLTKFPATAILSTQISRNASTSGDHVRLWVLERVVATALPVLIPAALITESSILDGIMSVLIVMHTHWGLEAMITDYARPNVVGPAVAKILHFSLFIVSAVTLCGLFVLINNGPGVSRAVKDAWAIGKTPPRNKPIAEE
;
A
#
# COMPACT_ATOMS: atom_id res chain seq x y z
N MET A 1 34.03 11.99 42.77
CA MET A 1 32.73 12.03 43.48
C MET A 1 32.09 13.43 43.35
N ILE A 2 31.88 13.92 42.12
CA ILE A 2 31.32 15.26 41.88
C ILE A 2 30.57 15.22 40.54
N LEU A 3 29.30 14.83 40.58
CA LEU A 3 28.28 15.30 39.63
C LEU A 3 26.87 15.06 40.22
N LYS A 4 26.67 15.52 41.45
CA LYS A 4 25.32 15.69 42.02
C LYS A 4 25.08 17.18 42.17
N ARG A 5 24.63 17.83 41.11
CA ARG A 5 23.88 19.08 41.24
C ARG A 5 23.12 19.44 39.97
N VAL A 6 21.86 19.78 40.21
CA VAL A 6 20.92 20.52 39.34
C VAL A 6 20.16 19.68 38.31
N VAL A 7 19.25 18.83 38.81
CA VAL A 7 17.97 18.61 38.12
C VAL A 7 16.93 19.42 38.88
N SER A 8 16.48 20.51 38.27
CA SER A 8 15.45 21.39 38.82
C SER A 8 14.09 20.68 38.81
N PRO A 9 13.30 20.73 39.90
CA PRO A 9 12.02 20.01 40.03
C PRO A 9 10.97 20.47 39.00
N THR A 10 11.12 21.67 38.46
CA THR A 10 10.19 22.29 37.49
C THR A 10 10.14 21.59 36.13
N ILE A 11 11.20 20.90 35.72
CA ILE A 11 11.26 20.21 34.42
C ILE A 11 10.53 18.87 34.50
N ILE A 12 10.65 18.17 35.63
CA ILE A 12 10.01 16.86 35.84
C ILE A 12 8.49 17.02 35.90
N ASP A 13 7.98 18.09 36.53
CA ASP A 13 6.55 18.37 36.57
C ASP A 13 5.97 18.68 35.19
N LYS A 14 6.75 19.31 34.29
CA LYS A 14 6.33 19.55 32.90
C LYS A 14 6.29 18.29 32.05
N VAL A 15 7.23 17.38 32.23
CA VAL A 15 7.24 16.09 31.52
C VAL A 15 6.06 15.21 31.99
N LYS A 16 5.72 15.25 33.29
CA LYS A 16 4.56 14.54 33.83
C LYS A 16 3.22 15.14 33.39
N GLN A 17 3.15 16.46 33.17
CA GLN A 17 1.96 17.11 32.60
C GLN A 17 1.71 16.72 31.13
N LEU A 18 2.77 16.55 30.33
CA LEU A 18 2.65 16.15 28.93
C LEU A 18 2.21 14.68 28.77
N GLU A 19 2.60 13.80 29.70
CA GLU A 19 2.12 12.41 29.72
C GLU A 19 0.63 12.30 30.11
N SER A 20 0.12 13.25 30.91
CA SER A 20 -1.31 13.36 31.23
C SER A 20 -2.15 13.83 30.04
N LEU A 21 -1.58 14.62 29.12
CA LEU A 21 -2.28 15.15 27.95
C LEU A 21 -2.36 14.15 26.79
N SER A 22 -1.44 13.17 26.70
CA SER A 22 -1.55 12.13 25.66
C SER A 22 -2.60 11.05 25.99
N LYS A 23 -3.00 10.93 27.26
CA LYS A 23 -4.00 9.95 27.73
C LYS A 23 -5.45 10.47 27.69
N THR A 24 -5.69 11.72 27.29
CA THR A 24 -7.04 12.25 27.13
C THR A 24 -7.53 12.08 25.68
N THR A 25 -8.28 11.01 25.51
CA THR A 25 -9.22 10.73 24.43
C THR A 25 -10.17 11.92 24.19
N LEU A 26 -9.79 12.84 23.30
CA LEU A 26 -10.61 14.00 22.90
C LEU A 26 -10.85 14.09 21.39
N PHE A 27 -11.02 12.95 20.71
CA PHE A 27 -11.76 12.91 19.46
C PHE A 27 -12.74 11.75 19.46
N ALA A 28 -13.67 11.81 20.42
CA ALA A 28 -14.94 11.13 20.33
C ALA A 28 -16.00 12.12 19.79
N ASN A 29 -16.55 11.78 18.62
CA ASN A 29 -17.86 12.15 18.08
C ASN A 29 -18.19 13.62 17.74
N SER A 30 -18.48 13.88 16.45
CA SER A 30 -19.83 14.28 15.99
C SER A 30 -19.79 14.80 14.55
N CYS A 31 -20.36 14.06 13.60
CA CYS A 31 -20.93 14.62 12.37
C CYS A 31 -22.02 13.67 11.85
N ARG A 32 -23.29 14.10 11.92
CA ARG A 32 -24.45 13.42 11.32
C ARG A 32 -24.96 14.18 10.08
N LEU A 33 -25.10 13.42 8.96
CA LEU A 33 -25.98 13.54 7.76
C LEU A 33 -25.90 14.76 6.82
N PRO A 34 -26.36 14.72 5.53
CA PRO A 34 -27.18 13.68 4.85
C PRO A 34 -26.71 13.18 3.44
N GLN A 35 -27.52 12.25 2.92
CA GLN A 35 -27.41 11.26 1.83
C GLN A 35 -27.56 11.79 0.38
N PHE A 36 -26.86 11.19 -0.60
CA PHE A 36 -27.25 11.19 -2.03
C PHE A 36 -26.78 9.89 -2.72
N GLY A 37 -27.72 9.09 -3.23
CA GLY A 37 -27.48 7.75 -3.80
C GLY A 37 -27.46 7.73 -5.33
N ARG A 38 -26.63 6.86 -5.92
CA ARG A 38 -26.56 6.61 -7.37
C ARG A 38 -26.48 5.10 -7.65
N THR A 39 -27.34 4.64 -8.55
CA THR A 39 -27.74 3.24 -8.82
C THR A 39 -26.91 2.56 -9.91
N SER A 40 -26.58 1.25 -9.78
CA SER A 40 -26.49 0.30 -10.90
C SER A 40 -26.44 -1.16 -10.40
N SER A 41 -27.19 -2.02 -11.09
CA SER A 41 -27.63 -3.37 -10.72
C SER A 41 -26.77 -4.49 -11.31
N SER A 42 -26.54 -5.57 -10.55
CA SER A 42 -26.19 -6.90 -11.11
C SER A 42 -26.88 -8.02 -10.33
N LEU A 43 -27.41 -8.98 -11.08
CA LEU A 43 -28.30 -10.08 -10.70
C LEU A 43 -27.56 -11.19 -9.95
N ALA A 44 -28.08 -11.62 -8.79
CA ALA A 44 -27.83 -12.95 -8.24
C ALA A 44 -28.98 -13.43 -7.33
N THR A 45 -29.76 -14.33 -7.90
CA THR A 45 -30.68 -15.34 -7.34
C THR A 45 -30.49 -15.68 -5.86
N VAL A 46 -31.54 -15.48 -5.05
CA VAL A 46 -31.70 -16.09 -3.72
C VAL A 46 -33.05 -16.82 -3.66
N ARG A 47 -32.99 -18.11 -3.32
CA ARG A 47 -34.13 -19.01 -3.20
C ARG A 47 -35.04 -18.59 -2.04
N GLN A 48 -36.29 -18.29 -2.34
CA GLN A 48 -37.36 -18.09 -1.35
C GLN A 48 -37.85 -19.43 -0.82
N CYS A 49 -37.90 -19.58 0.51
CA CYS A 49 -38.74 -20.59 1.16
C CYS A 49 -40.19 -20.13 1.05
N LEU A 50 -41.00 -20.97 0.40
CA LEU A 50 -42.45 -20.90 0.35
C LEU A 50 -42.97 -21.84 1.44
N ASP A 51 -43.73 -21.32 2.40
CA ASP A 51 -44.93 -22.04 2.84
C ASP A 51 -45.99 -21.05 3.33
N SER A 52 -47.19 -21.18 2.79
CA SER A 52 -48.34 -20.31 3.03
C SER A 52 -49.58 -21.19 3.00
N GLY A 53 -50.40 -21.09 4.03
CA GLY A 53 -51.69 -21.78 4.05
C GLY A 53 -52.64 -21.22 5.10
N THR A 54 -53.28 -20.07 4.83
CA THR A 54 -54.71 -19.87 5.09
C THR A 54 -55.24 -18.55 4.49
N ILE A 55 -56.33 -18.69 3.75
CA ILE A 55 -57.08 -17.65 3.02
C ILE A 55 -58.10 -17.01 3.97
N SER A 56 -58.25 -15.67 3.97
CA SER A 56 -59.57 -15.00 3.97
C SER A 56 -59.47 -13.46 3.85
N ASN A 57 -59.94 -12.96 2.69
CA ASN A 57 -60.89 -11.86 2.52
C ASN A 57 -60.68 -10.50 3.25
N ARG A 58 -60.26 -9.45 2.52
CA ARG A 58 -61.03 -8.21 2.28
C ARG A 58 -60.18 -7.10 1.65
N THR A 59 -60.78 -6.47 0.63
CA THR A 59 -60.66 -5.06 0.21
C THR A 59 -59.27 -4.49 -0.08
N ASN A 60 -59.03 -4.26 -1.38
CA ASN A 60 -58.27 -3.16 -1.98
C ASN A 60 -57.51 -2.25 -0.99
N CYS A 61 -56.29 -2.63 -0.65
CA CYS A 61 -55.31 -1.69 -0.11
C CYS A 61 -54.12 -1.70 -1.04
N LEU A 62 -54.10 -0.69 -1.92
CA LEU A 62 -52.99 -0.33 -2.79
C LEU A 62 -51.82 0.09 -1.89
N THR A 63 -51.07 -0.88 -1.36
CA THR A 63 -49.86 -0.63 -0.56
C THR A 63 -48.71 -0.33 -1.52
N LYS A 64 -48.71 0.92 -1.96
CA LYS A 64 -47.54 1.79 -2.18
C LYS A 64 -46.22 1.05 -1.88
N PHE A 65 -45.54 0.56 -2.91
CA PHE A 65 -44.16 0.05 -2.78
C PHE A 65 -43.30 1.16 -2.17
N PRO A 66 -42.72 0.98 -0.96
CA PRO A 66 -41.76 1.93 -0.47
C PRO A 66 -40.46 1.73 -1.25
N ALA A 67 -40.14 2.76 -2.04
CA ALA A 67 -38.82 3.23 -2.42
C ALA A 67 -37.66 2.25 -2.19
N THR A 68 -37.07 1.78 -3.30
CA THR A 68 -35.66 1.40 -3.47
C THR A 68 -34.81 1.49 -2.20
N ALA A 69 -34.76 0.41 -1.43
CA ALA A 69 -33.74 0.23 -0.41
C ALA A 69 -32.40 0.03 -1.14
N ILE A 70 -31.57 1.08 -1.21
CA ILE A 70 -30.17 0.95 -1.59
C ILE A 70 -29.50 0.19 -0.45
N LEU A 71 -29.39 -1.14 -0.59
CA LEU A 71 -28.50 -1.94 0.23
C LEU A 71 -27.08 -1.51 -0.12
N SER A 72 -26.56 -0.51 0.59
CA SER A 72 -25.12 -0.26 0.61
C SER A 72 -24.49 -1.46 1.27
N THR A 73 -24.06 -2.44 0.48
CA THR A 73 -23.04 -3.40 0.88
C THR A 73 -21.75 -2.63 1.13
N GLN A 74 -21.69 -1.92 2.27
CA GLN A 74 -20.44 -1.64 2.93
C GLN A 74 -19.89 -3.02 3.28
N ILE A 75 -19.05 -3.58 2.41
CA ILE A 75 -18.15 -4.67 2.80
C ILE A 75 -17.15 -4.02 3.74
N SER A 76 -17.60 -3.69 4.96
CA SER A 76 -16.72 -3.55 6.11
C SER A 76 -16.19 -4.95 6.33
N ARG A 77 -15.08 -5.28 5.65
CA ARG A 77 -14.27 -6.41 6.06
C ARG A 77 -13.81 -6.06 7.47
N ASN A 78 -14.53 -6.55 8.47
CA ASN A 78 -14.04 -6.63 9.84
C ASN A 78 -12.83 -7.56 9.79
N ALA A 79 -11.67 -6.99 9.45
CA ALA A 79 -10.40 -7.67 9.58
C ALA A 79 -10.26 -8.01 11.06
N SER A 80 -10.12 -9.30 11.37
CA SER A 80 -9.77 -9.77 12.69
C SER A 80 -8.55 -9.01 13.18
N THR A 81 -8.77 -8.13 14.15
CA THR A 81 -7.79 -7.19 14.69
C THR A 81 -6.75 -7.93 15.52
N SER A 82 -5.75 -8.50 14.86
CA SER A 82 -4.39 -8.47 15.39
C SER A 82 -3.75 -7.22 14.80
N GLY A 83 -3.54 -6.19 15.62
CA GLY A 83 -3.31 -4.80 15.20
C GLY A 83 -2.10 -4.57 14.28
N ASP A 84 -1.20 -5.56 14.16
CA ASP A 84 0.04 -5.43 13.39
C ASP A 84 -0.17 -5.66 11.88
N HIS A 85 -0.98 -6.65 11.49
CA HIS A 85 -1.15 -7.00 10.07
C HIS A 85 -1.94 -5.96 9.28
N VAL A 86 -2.90 -5.28 9.92
CA VAL A 86 -3.67 -4.21 9.27
C VAL A 86 -2.76 -3.01 8.95
N ARG A 87 -1.83 -2.68 9.86
CA ARG A 87 -0.89 -1.57 9.66
C ARG A 87 0.13 -1.89 8.57
N LEU A 88 0.64 -3.13 8.55
CA LEU A 88 1.52 -3.59 7.47
C LEU A 88 0.81 -3.51 6.11
N TRP A 89 -0.43 -4.00 6.04
CA TRP A 89 -1.23 -3.94 4.82
C TRP A 89 -1.47 -2.50 4.33
N VAL A 90 -1.79 -1.56 5.24
CA VAL A 90 -1.92 -0.15 4.88
C VAL A 90 -0.61 0.40 4.33
N LEU A 91 0.53 0.08 4.96
CA LEU A 91 1.85 0.53 4.51
C LEU A 91 2.17 0.01 3.10
N GLU A 92 1.88 -1.26 2.83
CA GLU A 92 2.04 -1.83 1.48
C GLU A 92 1.22 -1.06 0.44
N ARG A 93 -0.04 -0.70 0.77
CA ARG A 93 -0.89 0.07 -0.15
C ARG A 93 -0.31 1.46 -0.39
N VAL A 94 0.18 2.14 0.66
CA VAL A 94 0.81 3.45 0.52
C VAL A 94 2.03 3.37 -0.41
N VAL A 95 2.93 2.42 -0.19
CA VAL A 95 4.11 2.20 -1.04
C VAL A 95 3.71 1.88 -2.48
N ALA A 96 2.71 1.01 -2.68
CA ALA A 96 2.20 0.65 -4.00
C ALA A 96 1.58 1.85 -4.75
N THR A 97 0.88 2.75 -4.04
CA THR A 97 0.32 3.96 -4.66
C THR A 97 1.35 5.04 -4.93
N ALA A 98 2.43 5.10 -4.14
CA ALA A 98 3.50 6.08 -4.31
C ALA A 98 4.37 5.78 -5.55
N LEU A 99 4.65 4.51 -5.82
CA LEU A 99 5.54 4.09 -6.92
C LEU A 99 5.11 4.59 -8.32
N PRO A 100 3.84 4.45 -8.75
CA PRO A 100 3.39 4.94 -10.06
C PRO A 100 3.55 6.45 -10.25
N VAL A 101 3.52 7.23 -9.17
CA VAL A 101 3.74 8.69 -9.21
C VAL A 101 5.24 9.00 -9.23
N LEU A 102 6.03 8.24 -8.47
CA LEU A 102 7.45 8.49 -8.32
C LEU A 102 8.25 8.11 -9.56
N ILE A 103 7.91 7.03 -10.26
CA ILE A 103 8.59 6.58 -11.48
C ILE A 103 8.65 7.68 -12.56
N PRO A 104 7.53 8.28 -13.01
CA PRO A 104 7.58 9.36 -13.99
C PRO A 104 8.28 10.62 -13.43
N ALA A 105 8.11 10.93 -12.14
CA ALA A 105 8.78 12.08 -11.52
C ALA A 105 10.32 11.93 -11.52
N ALA A 106 10.83 10.72 -11.23
CA ALA A 106 12.25 10.43 -11.24
C ALA A 106 12.83 10.50 -12.67
N LEU A 107 12.09 9.98 -13.66
CA LEU A 107 12.50 10.05 -15.05
C LEU A 107 12.53 11.47 -15.62
N ILE A 108 11.69 12.39 -15.16
CA ILE A 108 11.71 13.78 -15.66
C ILE A 108 12.82 14.60 -15.00
N THR A 109 13.02 14.43 -13.69
CA THR A 109 13.90 15.29 -12.89
C THR A 109 15.35 14.81 -12.83
N GLU A 110 15.60 13.51 -13.07
CA GLU A 110 16.94 12.88 -13.03
C GLU A 110 17.75 13.25 -11.76
N SER A 111 17.08 13.36 -10.61
CA SER A 111 17.76 13.73 -9.36
C SER A 111 18.18 12.49 -8.56
N SER A 112 19.41 12.49 -8.04
CA SER A 112 19.96 11.38 -7.24
C SER A 112 19.14 11.07 -5.99
N ILE A 113 18.48 12.09 -5.42
CA ILE A 113 17.62 11.93 -4.23
C ILE A 113 16.34 11.18 -4.59
N LEU A 114 15.67 11.57 -5.68
CA LEU A 114 14.45 10.88 -6.12
C LEU A 114 14.77 9.46 -6.60
N ASP A 115 15.92 9.25 -7.23
CA ASP A 115 16.41 7.92 -7.58
C ASP A 115 16.64 7.04 -6.35
N GLY A 116 17.18 7.60 -5.26
CA GLY A 116 17.34 6.89 -3.98
C GLY A 116 16.01 6.50 -3.35
N ILE A 117 15.04 7.42 -3.28
CA ILE A 117 13.70 7.13 -2.76
C ILE A 117 13.00 6.09 -3.63
N MET A 118 13.08 6.22 -4.96
CA MET A 118 12.51 5.27 -5.91
C MET A 118 13.12 3.88 -5.73
N SER A 119 14.44 3.80 -5.56
CA SER A 119 15.18 2.55 -5.34
C SER A 119 14.75 1.83 -4.06
N VAL A 120 14.56 2.56 -2.97
CA VAL A 120 14.09 1.97 -1.71
C VAL A 120 12.66 1.47 -1.86
N LEU A 121 11.77 2.28 -2.44
CA LEU A 121 10.36 1.91 -2.58
C LEU A 121 10.16 0.73 -3.55
N ILE A 122 10.90 0.66 -4.66
CA ILE A 122 10.77 -0.45 -5.61
C ILE A 122 11.22 -1.77 -4.99
N VAL A 123 12.33 -1.76 -4.24
CA VAL A 123 12.81 -2.95 -3.53
C VAL A 123 11.83 -3.36 -2.44
N MET A 124 11.33 -2.41 -1.64
CA MET A 124 10.38 -2.70 -0.58
C MET A 124 9.06 -3.28 -1.11
N HIS A 125 8.51 -2.69 -2.18
CA HIS A 125 7.30 -3.18 -2.84
C HIS A 125 7.50 -4.59 -3.40
N THR A 126 8.64 -4.83 -4.05
CA THR A 126 8.97 -6.13 -4.64
C THR A 126 9.20 -7.18 -3.55
N HIS A 127 9.84 -6.82 -2.43
CA HIS A 127 10.08 -7.72 -1.31
C HIS A 127 8.77 -8.26 -0.72
N TRP A 128 7.83 -7.38 -0.37
CA TRP A 128 6.52 -7.80 0.14
C TRP A 128 5.69 -8.55 -0.90
N GLY A 129 5.73 -8.12 -2.15
CA GLY A 129 5.04 -8.83 -3.25
C GLY A 129 5.57 -10.25 -3.44
N LEU A 130 6.88 -10.44 -3.42
CA LEU A 130 7.52 -11.75 -3.54
C LEU A 130 7.31 -12.60 -2.28
N GLU A 131 7.29 -12.02 -1.08
CA GLU A 131 6.98 -12.75 0.15
C GLU A 131 5.58 -13.37 0.10
N ALA A 132 4.60 -12.62 -0.40
CA ALA A 132 3.25 -13.13 -0.65
C ALA A 132 3.26 -14.26 -1.70
N MET A 133 3.97 -14.09 -2.82
CA MET A 133 4.11 -15.14 -3.84
C MET A 133 4.74 -16.42 -3.27
N ILE A 134 5.80 -16.31 -2.47
CA ILE A 134 6.44 -17.48 -1.83
C ILE A 134 5.45 -18.15 -0.88
N THR A 135 4.70 -17.39 -0.09
CA THR A 135 3.72 -17.94 0.85
C THR A 135 2.58 -18.68 0.14
N ASP A 136 2.14 -18.17 -1.02
CA ASP A 136 1.04 -18.77 -1.80
C ASP A 136 1.47 -20.05 -2.51
N TYR A 137 2.67 -20.08 -3.11
CA TYR A 137 3.11 -21.19 -3.96
C TYR A 137 4.07 -22.17 -3.28
N ALA A 138 4.96 -21.71 -2.39
CA ALA A 138 5.95 -22.55 -1.71
C ALA A 138 5.40 -23.15 -0.41
N ARG A 139 4.21 -23.74 -0.48
CA ARG A 139 3.56 -24.34 0.70
C ARG A 139 4.39 -25.52 1.21
N PRO A 140 4.70 -25.63 2.51
CA PRO A 140 5.53 -26.71 3.07
C PRO A 140 5.04 -28.13 2.75
N ASN A 141 3.74 -28.28 2.52
CA ASN A 141 3.12 -29.55 2.15
C ASN A 141 3.47 -30.01 0.72
N VAL A 142 3.83 -29.08 -0.18
CA VAL A 142 4.12 -29.38 -1.60
C VAL A 142 5.62 -29.43 -1.84
N VAL A 143 6.37 -28.44 -1.35
CA VAL A 143 7.81 -28.30 -1.62
C VAL A 143 8.71 -28.84 -0.51
N GLY A 144 8.13 -29.22 0.63
CA GLY A 144 8.86 -29.61 1.83
C GLY A 144 9.24 -28.43 2.73
N PRO A 145 9.33 -28.64 4.06
CA PRO A 145 9.52 -27.56 5.03
C PRO A 145 10.92 -26.91 4.98
N ALA A 146 11.93 -27.61 4.46
CA ALA A 146 13.27 -27.06 4.31
C ALA A 146 13.34 -26.04 3.16
N VAL A 147 12.73 -26.36 2.01
CA VAL A 147 12.74 -25.51 0.81
C VAL A 147 12.01 -24.20 1.06
N ALA A 148 10.86 -24.24 1.74
CA ALA A 148 10.11 -23.04 2.10
C ALA A 148 10.97 -22.03 2.90
N LYS A 149 11.74 -22.51 3.88
CA LYS A 149 12.64 -21.65 4.68
C LYS A 149 13.79 -21.07 3.86
N ILE A 150 14.37 -21.88 2.97
CA ILE A 150 15.45 -21.44 2.07
C ILE A 150 14.94 -20.34 1.12
N LEU A 151 13.71 -20.46 0.62
CA LEU A 151 13.12 -19.45 -0.26
C LEU A 151 12.95 -18.10 0.44
N HIS A 152 12.41 -18.08 1.66
CA HIS A 152 12.33 -16.83 2.43
C HIS A 152 13.72 -16.24 2.73
N PHE A 153 14.70 -17.08 3.07
CA PHE A 153 16.07 -16.61 3.27
C PHE A 153 16.70 -16.05 1.99
N SER A 154 16.49 -16.71 0.87
CA SER A 154 16.96 -16.25 -0.44
C SER A 154 16.32 -14.92 -0.83
N LEU A 155 15.05 -14.71 -0.48
CA LEU A 155 14.35 -13.45 -0.73
C LEU A 155 15.02 -12.28 0.01
N PHE A 156 15.42 -12.47 1.27
CA PHE A 156 16.18 -11.46 2.01
C PHE A 156 17.52 -11.14 1.34
N ILE A 157 18.26 -12.16 0.90
CA ILE A 157 19.53 -11.97 0.19
C ILE A 157 19.33 -11.18 -1.10
N VAL A 158 18.39 -11.62 -1.95
CA VAL A 158 18.09 -10.95 -3.22
C VAL A 158 17.68 -9.50 -3.00
N SER A 159 16.86 -9.23 -1.99
CA SER A 159 16.42 -7.86 -1.67
C SER A 159 17.57 -6.99 -1.16
N ALA A 160 18.46 -7.53 -0.33
CA ALA A 160 19.64 -6.80 0.16
C ALA A 160 20.66 -6.52 -0.96
N VAL A 161 20.94 -7.52 -1.80
CA VAL A 161 21.87 -7.39 -2.93
C VAL A 161 21.35 -6.39 -3.96
N THR A 162 20.06 -6.46 -4.30
CA THR A 162 19.44 -5.50 -5.23
C THR A 162 19.48 -4.09 -4.67
N LEU A 163 19.09 -3.87 -3.41
CA LEU A 163 19.17 -2.55 -2.79
C LEU A 163 20.60 -2.00 -2.79
N CYS A 164 21.58 -2.82 -2.40
CA CYS A 164 22.99 -2.46 -2.43
C CYS A 164 23.44 -2.07 -3.84
N GLY A 165 23.10 -2.87 -4.86
CA GLY A 165 23.44 -2.59 -6.24
C GLY A 165 22.85 -1.27 -6.75
N LEU A 166 21.59 -0.97 -6.40
CA LEU A 166 20.97 0.31 -6.76
C LEU A 166 21.68 1.49 -6.06
N PHE A 167 22.04 1.36 -4.78
CA PHE A 167 22.81 2.39 -4.08
C PHE A 167 24.22 2.59 -4.65
N VAL A 168 24.89 1.52 -5.07
CA VAL A 168 26.19 1.62 -5.75
C VAL A 168 26.03 2.39 -7.08
N LEU A 169 24.96 2.15 -7.82
CA LEU A 169 24.67 2.84 -9.09
C LEU A 169 24.36 4.33 -8.89
N ILE A 170 23.72 4.69 -7.77
CA ILE A 170 23.44 6.10 -7.43
C ILE A 170 24.71 6.83 -6.98
N ASN A 171 25.57 6.18 -6.20
CA ASN A 171 26.76 6.82 -5.62
C ASN A 171 27.96 6.85 -6.57
N ASN A 172 28.18 5.79 -7.35
CA ASN A 172 29.36 5.63 -8.21
C ASN A 172 29.04 5.66 -9.71
N GLY A 173 27.75 5.71 -10.07
CA GLY A 173 27.29 5.60 -11.45
C GLY A 173 26.42 6.79 -11.89
N PRO A 174 25.74 6.67 -13.05
CA PRO A 174 24.92 7.74 -13.62
C PRO A 174 23.58 7.96 -12.91
N GLY A 175 23.22 7.14 -11.90
CA GLY A 175 21.88 7.11 -11.31
C GLY A 175 20.93 6.14 -12.01
N VAL A 176 19.83 5.80 -11.34
CA VAL A 176 18.88 4.77 -11.80
C VAL A 176 18.07 5.28 -12.99
N SER A 177 17.53 6.50 -12.91
CA SER A 177 16.69 7.08 -13.97
C SER A 177 17.46 7.30 -15.26
N ARG A 178 18.73 7.74 -15.15
CA ARG A 178 19.59 7.95 -16.31
C ARG A 178 20.06 6.64 -16.93
N ALA A 179 20.41 5.65 -16.11
CA ALA A 179 20.73 4.30 -16.61
C ALA A 179 19.56 3.71 -17.42
N VAL A 180 18.31 3.92 -16.99
CA VAL A 180 17.12 3.49 -17.73
C VAL A 180 16.99 4.24 -19.07
N LYS A 181 17.24 5.55 -19.10
CA LYS A 181 17.23 6.34 -20.35
C LYS A 181 18.31 5.89 -21.33
N ASP A 182 19.51 5.64 -20.84
CA ASP A 182 20.64 5.18 -21.64
C ASP A 182 20.36 3.76 -22.20
N ALA A 183 19.77 2.89 -21.39
CA ALA A 183 19.33 1.56 -21.83
C ALA A 183 18.28 1.65 -22.96
N TRP A 184 17.35 2.61 -22.91
CA TRP A 184 16.40 2.87 -24.01
C TRP A 184 17.03 3.52 -25.25
N ALA A 185 18.19 4.18 -25.11
CA ALA A 185 18.87 4.84 -26.21
C ALA A 185 19.79 3.91 -27.03
N ILE A 186 20.06 2.70 -26.54
CA ILE A 186 21.07 1.76 -27.09
C ILE A 186 20.87 1.36 -28.56
N GLY A 187 19.68 1.61 -29.15
CA GLY A 187 19.37 1.33 -30.54
C GLY A 187 19.42 2.54 -31.49
N LYS A 188 19.74 3.75 -31.01
CA LYS A 188 19.75 4.96 -31.83
C LYS A 188 21.13 5.12 -32.49
N THR A 189 21.20 4.99 -33.82
CA THR A 189 22.43 5.27 -34.58
C THR A 189 22.78 6.76 -34.47
N PRO A 190 24.03 7.13 -34.15
CA PRO A 190 24.45 8.52 -34.28
C PRO A 190 24.36 8.93 -35.76
N PRO A 191 23.96 10.17 -36.08
CA PRO A 191 23.94 10.64 -37.45
C PRO A 191 25.34 10.51 -38.05
N ARG A 192 25.44 9.86 -39.20
CA ARG A 192 26.69 9.75 -39.97
C ARG A 192 27.12 11.17 -40.33
N ASN A 193 28.26 11.65 -39.80
CA ASN A 193 28.91 12.83 -40.34
C ASN A 193 29.14 12.57 -41.83
N LYS A 194 28.41 13.27 -42.70
CA LYS A 194 28.75 13.29 -44.13
C LYS A 194 30.15 13.92 -44.21
N PRO A 195 31.15 13.27 -44.82
CA PRO A 195 32.43 13.92 -45.04
C PRO A 195 32.15 15.20 -45.82
N ILE A 196 32.70 16.29 -45.32
CA ILE A 196 32.77 17.54 -46.06
C ILE A 196 33.56 17.18 -47.31
N ALA A 197 32.86 17.14 -48.45
CA ALA A 197 33.52 17.11 -49.74
C ALA A 197 34.18 18.48 -49.87
N GLU A 198 35.48 18.53 -49.55
CA GLU A 198 36.33 19.65 -49.90
C GLU A 198 36.60 19.53 -51.40
N GLU A 199 35.96 20.42 -52.17
CA GLU A 199 36.30 20.77 -53.55
C GLU A 199 37.30 21.93 -53.54
#